data_AF-A0A6V7KJY5-F1
#
_entry.id   AF-A0A6V7KJY5-F1
#
_cell.length_a   1.000
_cell.length_b   1.000
_cell.length_c   1.000
_cell.angle_alpha   90.00
_cell.angle_beta   90.00
_cell.angle_gamma   90.00
#
_symmetry.space_group_name_H-M   'P 1'
#
loop_
_entity.id
_entity.type
_entity.pdbx_description
1 polymer ?
#
loop_
_entity_poly.entity_id
_entity_poly.type
_entity_poly.pdbx_seq_one_letter_code
_entity_poly.pdbx_strand_id
1 'polypeptide(L)' 'STPCQHPVVMIPGISSDDLESLLEFVYRGEVSVEPSQLPSLLQAAHCLDIHGLTPPTVLTE' A
#
# COMPACT_ATOMS: atom_id res chain seq x y z
N SER A 1 -17.58 20.64 -4.25
CA SER A 1 -17.87 19.46 -3.41
C SER A 1 -18.22 18.29 -4.30
N THR A 2 -17.53 17.18 -4.16
CA THR A 2 -17.91 15.90 -4.77
C THR A 2 -19.15 15.36 -4.03
N PRO A 3 -20.28 15.10 -4.71
CA PRO A 3 -21.49 14.61 -4.07
C PRO A 3 -21.39 13.09 -3.89
N CYS A 4 -20.91 12.63 -2.74
CA CYS A 4 -20.75 11.20 -2.45
C CYS A 4 -21.29 10.85 -1.06
N GLN A 5 -22.14 9.81 -0.95
CA GLN A 5 -22.69 9.33 0.33
C GLN A 5 -21.71 8.44 1.12
N HIS A 6 -20.58 8.08 0.52
CA HIS A 6 -19.53 7.26 1.11
C HIS A 6 -18.21 8.02 1.14
N PRO A 7 -17.33 7.77 2.13
CA PRO A 7 -16.03 8.40 2.18
C PRO A 7 -15.22 8.03 0.94
N VAL A 8 -14.68 9.04 0.28
CA VAL A 8 -13.78 8.91 -0.87
C VAL A 8 -12.39 9.29 -0.41
N VAL A 9 -11.43 8.39 -0.58
CA VAL A 9 -10.02 8.63 -0.28
C VAL A 9 -9.26 8.75 -1.60
N MET A 10 -8.53 9.84 -1.77
CA MET A 10 -7.62 10.02 -2.91
C MET A 10 -6.20 9.73 -2.45
N ILE A 11 -5.57 8.74 -3.08
CA ILE A 11 -4.21 8.30 -2.74
C ILE A 11 -3.30 8.61 -3.95
N PRO A 12 -2.58 9.75 -3.93
CA PRO A 12 -1.72 10.12 -5.05
C PRO A 12 -0.44 9.28 -5.08
N GLY A 13 0.03 8.94 -6.28
CA GLY A 13 1.34 8.30 -6.47
C GLY A 13 1.40 6.80 -6.20
N ILE A 14 0.24 6.16 -5.95
CA ILE A 14 0.14 4.70 -5.81
C ILE A 14 -0.71 4.17 -6.97
N SER A 15 -0.21 3.13 -7.64
CA SER A 15 -0.93 2.48 -8.73
C SER A 15 -2.12 1.67 -8.20
N SER A 16 -3.12 1.40 -9.05
CA SER A 16 -4.23 0.52 -8.68
C SER A 16 -3.74 -0.87 -8.28
N ASP A 17 -2.72 -1.36 -8.97
CA ASP A 17 -2.22 -2.73 -8.84
C ASP A 17 -1.45 -2.90 -7.53
N ASP A 18 -0.65 -1.90 -7.16
CA ASP A 18 -0.01 -1.85 -5.85
C ASP A 18 -1.07 -1.76 -4.74
N LEU A 19 -2.10 -0.92 -4.91
CA LEU A 19 -3.15 -0.77 -3.91
C LEU A 19 -3.94 -2.09 -3.71
N GLU A 20 -4.29 -2.78 -4.80
CA GLU A 20 -4.98 -4.06 -4.74
C GLU A 20 -4.12 -5.12 -4.03
N SER A 21 -2.84 -5.19 -4.37
CA SER A 21 -1.88 -6.11 -3.75
C SER A 21 -1.68 -5.81 -2.24
N LEU A 22 -1.66 -4.53 -1.86
CA LEU A 22 -1.60 -4.13 -0.46
C LEU A 22 -2.86 -4.53 0.30
N LEU A 23 -4.03 -4.33 -0.29
CA LEU A 23 -5.29 -4.74 0.32
C LEU A 23 -5.33 -6.27 0.48
N GLU A 24 -4.88 -7.03 -0.53
CA GLU A 24 -4.79 -8.48 -0.42
C GLU A 24 -3.90 -8.89 0.77
N PHE A 25 -2.72 -8.30 0.90
CA PHE A 25 -1.84 -8.53 2.05
C PHE A 25 -2.52 -8.17 3.38
N VAL A 26 -3.17 -7.01 3.49
CA VAL A 26 -3.82 -6.57 4.74
C VAL A 26 -4.95 -7.51 5.17
N TYR A 27 -5.72 -8.03 4.21
CA TYR A 27 -6.88 -8.87 4.52
C TYR A 27 -6.58 -10.37 4.58
N ARG A 28 -5.52 -10.85 3.90
CA ARG A 28 -5.15 -12.27 3.85
C ARG A 28 -3.89 -12.61 4.65
N GLY A 29 -3.05 -11.62 4.93
CA GLY A 29 -1.74 -11.79 5.57
C GLY A 29 -0.60 -12.09 4.59
N GLU A 30 -0.89 -12.32 3.31
CA GLU A 30 0.10 -12.59 2.27
C GLU A 30 -0.38 -12.10 0.91
N VAL A 31 0.55 -11.88 -0.01
CA VAL A 31 0.29 -11.52 -1.42
C VAL A 31 1.39 -12.09 -2.30
N SER A 32 1.07 -12.45 -3.54
CA SER A 32 2.05 -12.87 -4.55
C SER A 32 2.04 -11.88 -5.71
N VAL A 33 3.21 -11.30 -6.00
CA VAL A 33 3.38 -10.32 -7.07
C VAL A 33 4.57 -10.68 -7.95
N GLU A 34 4.58 -10.13 -9.17
CA GLU A 34 5.74 -10.24 -10.05
C GLU A 34 6.97 -9.56 -9.42
N PRO A 35 8.19 -10.08 -9.63
CA PRO A 35 9.41 -9.49 -9.07
C PRO A 35 9.63 -8.03 -9.47
N SER A 36 9.14 -7.63 -10.66
CA SER A 36 9.20 -6.26 -11.16
C SER A 36 8.29 -5.29 -10.42
N GLN A 37 7.21 -5.77 -9.80
CA GLN A 37 6.25 -4.96 -9.04
C GLN A 37 6.68 -4.80 -7.57
N LEU A 38 7.50 -5.71 -7.05
CA LEU A 38 7.92 -5.67 -5.65
C LEU A 38 8.47 -4.31 -5.19
N PRO A 39 9.33 -3.59 -5.96
CA PRO A 39 9.81 -2.28 -5.54
C PRO A 39 8.71 -1.22 -5.39
N SER A 40 7.74 -1.15 -6.31
CA SER A 40 6.63 -0.19 -6.23
C SER A 40 5.69 -0.54 -5.09
N LEU A 41 5.42 -1.82 -4.88
CA LEU A 41 4.58 -2.31 -3.79
C LEU A 41 5.17 -1.94 -2.42
N LEU A 42 6.48 -2.16 -2.23
CA LEU A 42 7.17 -1.84 -0.99
C LEU A 42 7.21 -0.32 -0.74
N GLN A 43 7.42 0.48 -1.79
CA GLN A 43 7.33 1.94 -1.70
C GLN A 43 5.92 2.38 -1.28
N ALA A 44 4.88 1.80 -1.88
CA ALA A 44 3.49 2.07 -1.55
C ALA A 44 3.16 1.67 -0.09
N ALA A 45 3.62 0.50 0.35
CA ALA A 45 3.49 0.05 1.73
C ALA A 45 4.13 1.02 2.72
N HIS A 46 5.31 1.56 2.38
CA HIS A 46 5.99 2.56 3.20
C HIS A 46 5.22 3.89 3.23
N CYS A 47 4.75 4.39 2.08
CA CYS A 47 3.98 5.63 2.02
C CYS A 47 2.65 5.57 2.78
N LEU A 48 2.09 4.36 2.97
CA LEU A 48 0.85 4.13 3.70
C LEU A 48 1.08 3.58 5.11
N ASP A 49 2.32 3.55 5.60
CA ASP A 49 2.71 3.02 6.92
C ASP A 49 2.18 1.59 7.19
N ILE A 50 2.17 0.73 6.17
CA ILE A 50 1.75 -0.66 6.31
C ILE A 50 2.88 -1.49 6.91
N HIS A 51 2.64 -2.04 8.09
CA HIS A 51 3.57 -2.93 8.78
C HIS A 51 3.61 -4.33 8.16
N GLY A 52 4.79 -4.98 8.20
CA GLY A 52 4.97 -6.38 7.80
C GLY A 52 5.47 -6.57 6.36
N LEU A 53 5.31 -5.57 5.49
CA LEU A 53 5.92 -5.55 4.15
C LEU A 53 7.17 -4.69 4.08
N THR A 54 7.25 -3.65 4.90
CA THR A 54 8.40 -2.74 4.95
C THR A 54 9.38 -3.13 6.04
N PRO A 55 10.68 -2.84 5.87
CA PRO A 55 11.64 -2.93 6.96
C PRO A 55 11.12 -2.11 8.15
N PRO A 56 11.38 -2.54 9.40
CA PRO A 56 11.04 -1.70 10.55
C PRO A 56 11.70 -0.34 10.34
N THR A 57 10.89 0.72 10.30
CA THR A 57 11.38 2.10 10.37
C THR A 57 12.07 2.22 11.72
N VAL A 58 13.36 1.93 11.76
CA VAL A 58 14.19 2.31 12.90
C VAL A 58 14.16 3.83 12.84
N LEU A 59 13.39 4.43 13.75
CA LEU A 59 13.51 5.85 14.04
C LEU A 59 14.95 6.03 14.55
N THR A 60 15.89 6.31 13.66
CA THR A 60 17.15 6.93 14.04
C THR A 60 16.80 8.32 14.54
N GLU A 61 16.63 8.40 15.85
CA GLU A 61 16.79 9.63 16.64
C GLU A 61 18.16 10.27 16.36
#